data_AF-A0A660RFT0-F1
#
_entry.id   AF-A0A660RFT0-F1
#
_cell.length_a   1.000
_cell.length_b   1.000
_cell.length_c   1.000
_cell.angle_alpha   90.00
_cell.angle_beta   90.00
_cell.angle_gamma   90.00
#
_symmetry.space_group_name_H-M   'P 1'
#
loop_
_entity.id
_entity.type
_entity.pdbx_description
1 polymer ?
#
loop_
_entity_poly.entity_id
_entity_poly.type
_entity_poly.pdbx_seq_one_letter_code
_entity_poly.pdbx_strand_id
1 'polypeptide(L)' 'MATVILKASFLPGTEIGKAIEKAKELAEELGVAIEFNFNGVNMIVFPWSDVEEEIQEYEFEIRRRKDIWEAKE' A
#
# COMPACT_ATOMS: atom_id res chain seq x y z
N MET A 1 15.42 -11.47 13.68
CA MET A 1 14.08 -11.23 14.24
C MET A 1 13.07 -11.60 13.16
N ALA A 2 12.00 -12.32 13.52
CA ALA A 2 10.92 -12.59 12.58
C ALA A 2 9.96 -11.40 12.60
N THR A 3 9.68 -10.81 11.44
CA THR A 3 8.68 -9.75 11.30
C THR A 3 7.32 -10.40 11.05
N VAL A 4 6.34 -10.10 11.90
CA VAL A 4 4.95 -10.51 11.68
C VAL A 4 4.34 -9.58 10.64
N ILE A 5 3.66 -10.16 9.64
CA ILE A 5 2.94 -9.42 8.61
C ILE A 5 1.47 -9.80 8.71
N LEU A 6 0.60 -8.81 8.92
CA LEU A 6 -0.84 -9.00 8.91
C LEU A 6 -1.41 -8.59 7.56
N LYS A 7 -2.31 -9.41 7.03
CA LYS A 7 -2.99 -9.12 5.77
C LYS A 7 -4.29 -8.35 6.05
N ALA A 8 -4.42 -7.18 5.46
CA ALA A 8 -5.58 -6.31 5.58
C ALA A 8 -6.36 -6.20 4.26
N SER A 9 -7.58 -5.70 4.36
CA SER A 9 -8.45 -5.42 3.23
C SER A 9 -9.18 -4.12 3.49
N PHE A 10 -9.34 -3.29 2.46
CA PHE A 10 -10.04 -2.01 2.54
C PHE A 10 -11.39 -2.09 1.84
N LEU A 11 -12.34 -1.28 2.30
CA LEU A 11 -13.65 -1.18 1.66
C LEU A 11 -13.53 -0.47 0.30
N PRO A 12 -14.36 -0.85 -0.69
CA PRO A 12 -14.44 -0.12 -1.97
C PRO A 12 -14.72 1.37 -1.75
N GLY A 13 -14.08 2.22 -2.54
CA GLY A 13 -14.21 3.69 -2.43
C GLY A 13 -13.32 4.34 -1.37
N THR A 14 -12.50 3.57 -0.65
CA THR A 14 -11.43 4.11 0.19
C THR A 14 -10.40 4.82 -0.69
N GLU A 15 -9.96 6.02 -0.30
CA GLU A 15 -8.86 6.73 -0.97
C GLU A 15 -7.52 6.14 -0.55
N ILE A 16 -6.54 6.09 -1.47
CA ILE A 16 -5.24 5.46 -1.20
C ILE A 16 -4.49 6.08 -0.01
N GLY A 17 -4.49 7.41 0.10
CA GLY A 17 -3.83 8.10 1.23
C GLY A 17 -4.38 7.64 2.58
N LYS A 18 -5.72 7.56 2.71
CA LYS A 18 -6.37 7.05 3.94
C LYS A 18 -6.08 5.58 4.18
N ALA A 19 -5.94 4.77 3.12
CA ALA A 19 -5.59 3.35 3.26
C ALA A 19 -4.17 3.19 3.84
N ILE A 20 -3.21 3.95 3.31
CA ILE A 20 -1.81 3.93 3.77
C ILE A 20 -1.69 4.51 5.18
N GLU A 21 -2.33 5.65 5.47
CA GLU A 21 -2.36 6.23 6.82
C GLU A 21 -2.91 5.23 7.84
N LYS A 22 -4.07 4.60 7.56
CA LYS A 22 -4.66 3.63 8.48
C LYS A 22 -3.82 2.36 8.62
N ALA A 23 -3.18 1.90 7.55
CA ALA A 23 -2.26 0.78 7.60
C ALA A 23 -1.04 1.10 8.48
N LYS A 24 -0.49 2.32 8.38
CA LYS A 24 0.62 2.77 9.22
C LYS A 24 0.21 2.88 10.69
N GLU A 25 -0.93 3.49 10.99
CA GLU A 25 -1.45 3.55 12.36
C GLU A 25 -1.57 2.15 12.98
N LEU A 26 -2.15 1.19 12.23
CA LEU A 26 -2.27 -0.20 12.68
C LEU A 26 -0.91 -0.89 12.83
N ALA A 27 0.04 -0.60 11.92
CA ALA A 27 1.40 -1.13 11.99
C ALA A 27 2.11 -0.66 13.27
N GLU A 28 2.03 0.64 13.57
CA GLU A 28 2.59 1.26 14.78
C GLU A 28 1.95 0.73 16.06
N GLU A 29 0.62 0.66 16.12
CA GLU A 29 -0.14 0.17 17.28
C GLU A 29 0.19 -1.28 17.63
N LEU A 30 0.37 -2.13 16.61
CA LEU A 30 0.56 -3.57 16.79
C LEU A 30 2.04 -3.99 16.75
N GLY A 31 2.95 -3.11 16.32
CA GLY A 31 4.36 -3.42 16.12
C GLY A 31 4.61 -4.46 15.01
N VAL A 32 3.78 -4.44 13.96
CA VAL A 32 3.81 -5.40 12.83
C VAL A 32 3.80 -4.66 11.49
N ALA A 33 4.02 -5.37 10.38
CA ALA A 33 3.78 -4.81 9.04
C ALA A 33 2.36 -5.15 8.56
N ILE A 34 1.76 -4.27 7.76
CA ILE A 34 0.43 -4.47 7.16
C ILE A 34 0.58 -4.66 5.65
N GLU A 35 0.22 -5.83 5.15
CA GLU A 35 0.12 -6.12 3.72
C GLU A 35 -1.31 -5.91 3.22
N PHE A 36 -1.49 -5.22 2.11
CA PHE A 36 -2.80 -5.11 1.46
C PHE A 36 -2.67 -4.96 -0.06
N ASN A 37 -3.73 -5.36 -0.77
CA ASN A 37 -3.86 -5.09 -2.19
C ASN A 37 -4.73 -3.86 -2.41
N PHE A 38 -4.25 -2.92 -3.22
CA PHE A 38 -5.00 -1.74 -3.61
C PHE A 38 -4.96 -1.58 -5.13
N ASN A 39 -6.12 -1.70 -5.79
CA ASN A 39 -6.25 -1.65 -7.25
C ASN A 39 -5.24 -2.55 -7.99
N GLY A 40 -4.96 -3.74 -7.44
CA GLY A 40 -4.02 -4.70 -8.02
C GLY A 40 -2.55 -4.46 -7.67
N VAL A 41 -2.19 -3.37 -6.99
CA VAL A 41 -0.85 -3.14 -6.44
C VAL A 41 -0.78 -3.78 -5.06
N ASN A 42 0.23 -4.62 -4.81
CA ASN A 42 0.45 -5.19 -3.48
C ASN A 42 1.36 -4.23 -2.70
N MET A 43 0.89 -3.78 -1.55
CA MET A 43 1.58 -2.82 -0.69
C MET A 43 1.90 -3.46 0.65
N ILE A 44 3.01 -3.06 1.25
CA ILE A 44 3.41 -3.47 2.60
C ILE A 44 3.85 -2.23 3.35
N VAL A 45 3.08 -1.83 4.35
CA VAL A 45 3.38 -0.65 5.18
C VAL A 45 3.96 -1.10 6.50
N PHE A 46 5.12 -0.55 6.84
CA PHE A 46 5.81 -0.79 8.11
C PHE A 46 5.53 0.34 9.11
N PRO A 47 5.74 0.12 10.42
CA PRO A 47 5.58 1.17 11.44
C PRO A 47 6.44 2.42 11.17
N TRP A 48 7.57 2.24 10.48
CA TRP A 48 8.51 3.31 10.15
C TRP A 48 8.42 3.79 8.70
N SER A 49 7.44 3.31 7.92
CA SER A 49 7.23 3.79 6.55
C SER A 49 6.86 5.28 6.54
N ASP A 50 7.35 6.02 5.55
CA ASP A 50 6.88 7.38 5.27
C ASP A 50 5.61 7.34 4.41
N VAL A 51 4.57 8.08 4.80
CA VAL A 51 3.27 8.00 4.13
C VAL A 51 3.32 8.63 2.74
N GLU A 52 4.05 9.72 2.56
CA GLU A 52 4.13 10.42 1.28
C GLU A 52 4.93 9.59 0.27
N GLU A 53 6.03 8.96 0.71
CA GLU A 53 6.83 8.06 -0.13
C GLU A 53 5.98 6.86 -0.61
N GLU A 54 5.24 6.20 0.28
CA GLU A 54 4.37 5.06 -0.07
C GLU A 54 3.27 5.44 -1.06
N ILE A 55 2.71 6.65 -0.95
CA ILE A 55 1.73 7.18 -1.92
C ILE A 55 2.40 7.38 -3.28
N GLN A 56 3.59 7.98 -3.32
CA GLN A 56 4.32 8.22 -4.57
C GLN A 56 4.70 6.92 -5.27
N GLU A 57 5.14 5.92 -4.51
CA GLU A 57 5.45 4.58 -5.04
C GLU A 57 4.21 3.92 -5.65
N TYR A 58 3.06 4.01 -4.97
CA TYR A 58 1.80 3.52 -5.50
C TYR A 58 1.40 4.22 -6.81
N GLU A 59 1.48 5.55 -6.86
CA GLU A 59 1.14 6.33 -8.06
C GLU A 59 2.06 5.99 -9.24
N PHE A 60 3.35 5.82 -8.97
CA PHE A 60 4.32 5.37 -9.95
C PHE A 60 3.95 3.99 -10.52
N GLU A 61 3.61 3.04 -9.66
CA GLU A 61 3.25 1.67 -10.07
C GLU A 61 1.96 1.63 -10.90
N ILE A 62 0.96 2.42 -10.54
CA ILE A 62 -0.27 2.55 -11.33
C ILE A 62 0.03 3.14 -12.72
N ARG A 63 0.85 4.19 -12.79
CA ARG A 63 1.25 4.79 -14.08
C ARG A 63 2.01 3.80 -14.95
N ARG A 64 3.02 3.13 -14.39
CA ARG A 64 3.82 2.10 -15.09
C ARG A 64 2.94 1.00 -15.69
N ARG A 65 1.94 0.53 -14.94
CA ARG A 65 1.01 -0.51 -15.41
C ARG A 65 0.13 -0.02 -16.54
N LYS A 66 -0.31 1.23 -16.49
CA LYS A 66 -1.07 1.87 -17.57
C LYS A 66 -0.25 1.95 -18.85
N ASP A 67 1.00 2.43 -18.76
CA ASP A 67 1.90 2.55 -19.92
C ASP A 67 2.18 1.19 -20.57
N ILE A 68 2.38 0.13 -19.77
CA ILE A 68 2.58 -1.24 -20.27
C ILE A 68 1.32 -1.77 -20.97
N TRP A 69 0.14 -1.39 -20.50
CA TRP A 69 -1.11 -1.81 -21.11
C TRP A 69 -1.35 -1.10 -22.45
N GLU A 70 -1.14 0.22 -22.50
CA GLU A 70 -1.26 1.01 -23.73
C GLU A 70 -0.22 0.60 -24.79
N ALA A 71 0.99 0.20 -24.40
CA ALA A 71 2.02 -0.27 -25.32
C ALA A 71 1.74 -1.65 -25.96
N LYS A 72 0.70 -2.36 -25.50
CA LYS A 72 0.29 -3.67 -26.04
C LYS A 72 -0.90 -3.58 -27.00
N GLU A 73 -1.52 -2.41 -27.14
CA GLU A 73 -2.58 -2.11 -28.11
C GLU A 73 -2.01 -1.50 -29.41
#